data_AF-A0A6N4T6F1-F1
#
_entry.id   AF-A0A6N4T6F1-F1
#
_cell.length_a   1.000
_cell.length_b   1.000
_cell.length_c   1.000
_cell.angle_alpha   90.00
_cell.angle_beta   90.00
_cell.angle_gamma   90.00
#
_symmetry.space_group_name_H-M   'P 1'
#
loop_
_entity.id
_entity.type
_entity.pdbx_description
1 polymer ?
#
loop_
_entity_poly.entity_id
_entity_poly.type
_entity_poly.pdbx_seq_one_letter_code
_entity_poly.pdbx_strand_id
1 'polypeptide(L)'
;MTTSPSIALHPVIDKVTQRITERSKTLRSTYLSHLEQMRGRGPRRASLSCANQAHANAAMDNGTKIWLNQAQKPNIGIVTAYNDMLSAHQPYEHYPAQIRQTALRFGGTAQVAGAVPAMCDGVTQGRPGMELSLFSRDVIAQATAVALSHDAFDATLCLGICDKIVPGLLIGALAFGHLPTIFIPAGPMGSGLSNKEKAAVRERYAQGKATKEELLAAESAAYHSAGTCTFYGTANSNQMLLEAMGLHLPGAAFVHPGDPLRSVLTDAAVERVLQLTEQSGNYRPIGQLVNEKTIVNAIIALLATGGSTNHTIHWIAVARAAGIIIDWQDFDELSSVIPLLTRVYPNGTADVNAFEDAGGPVFVIRELLSAGLMHADVMTVYGNDGLNSHTSRPVLTEDGKVKWEALPAESTDTTVVRNVTDPFAPTGGLRLLHGNLGRAIVKASAVPEDAWVIKAPAKVFESQDALVKAYKAGELNMDFVAVVIFQGPQANGMPELHQFTPVLGSLMSAGYKVALVTDGRMSGASGKVPAALHVSPEVAQGGPLGKVRDGDVVELNVHTGELRALVDADVWSQRAVRELSKEVTFGYGRDLFAAQRRVVTAPEHGASTLFID
;
A
#
# COMPACT_ATOMS: atom_id res chain seq x y z
N MET A 1 19.69 13.10 30.06
CA MET A 1 19.38 12.50 28.76
C MET A 1 20.53 11.57 28.41
N THR A 2 20.42 10.30 28.79
CA THR A 2 21.35 9.26 28.36
C THR A 2 20.97 8.91 26.92
N THR A 3 21.77 9.38 25.97
CA THR A 3 21.72 8.89 24.59
C THR A 3 21.94 7.39 24.63
N SER A 4 20.90 6.59 24.37
CA SER A 4 21.07 5.17 24.11
C SER A 4 22.17 4.99 23.05
N PRO A 5 23.10 4.04 23.22
CA PRO A 5 24.17 3.83 22.25
C PRO A 5 23.54 3.62 20.87
N SER A 6 23.95 4.45 19.90
CA SER A 6 23.53 4.32 18.51
C SER A 6 23.96 2.94 18.02
N ILE A 7 22.98 2.05 17.84
CA ILE A 7 23.19 0.76 17.22
C ILE A 7 23.54 1.03 15.76
N ALA A 8 24.64 0.44 15.29
CA ALA A 8 25.08 0.61 13.92
C ALA A 8 24.03 0.00 12.98
N LEU A 9 23.71 0.71 11.91
CA LEU A 9 22.79 0.24 10.88
C LEU A 9 23.39 -0.99 10.17
N HIS A 10 22.55 -1.97 9.84
CA HIS A 10 22.97 -3.17 9.13
C HIS A 10 23.61 -2.83 7.77
N PRO A 11 24.80 -3.39 7.43
CA PRO A 11 25.56 -2.98 6.23
C PRO A 11 24.80 -3.11 4.90
N VAL A 12 23.93 -4.11 4.77
CA VAL A 12 23.10 -4.27 3.55
C VAL A 12 22.10 -3.13 3.43
N ILE A 13 21.49 -2.69 4.53
CA ILE A 13 20.52 -1.58 4.52
C ILE A 13 21.24 -0.28 4.15
N ASP A 14 22.40 -0.04 4.74
CA ASP A 14 23.24 1.12 4.41
C ASP A 14 23.63 1.12 2.92
N LYS A 15 24.12 -0.01 2.41
CA LYS A 15 24.49 -0.18 0.99
C LYS A 15 23.31 0.07 0.04
N VAL A 16 22.15 -0.53 0.31
CA VAL A 16 20.94 -0.34 -0.51
C VAL A 16 20.51 1.13 -0.46
N THR A 17 20.52 1.75 0.71
CA THR A 17 20.17 3.16 0.89
C THR A 17 21.10 4.07 0.09
N GLN A 18 22.42 3.86 0.16
CA GLN A 18 23.40 4.64 -0.59
C GLN A 18 23.23 4.48 -2.11
N ARG A 19 22.95 3.25 -2.58
CA ARG A 19 22.64 2.99 -4.01
C ARG A 19 21.41 3.77 -4.46
N ILE A 20 20.34 3.75 -3.67
CA ILE A 20 19.12 4.51 -3.94
C ILE A 20 19.42 6.01 -3.97
N THR A 21 20.16 6.53 -2.99
CA THR A 21 20.56 7.96 -2.94
C THR A 21 21.34 8.38 -4.19
N GLU A 22 22.36 7.62 -4.60
CA GLU A 22 23.15 7.96 -5.78
C GLU A 22 22.31 7.89 -7.07
N ARG A 23 21.51 6.83 -7.23
CA ARG A 23 20.60 6.69 -8.40
C ARG A 23 19.57 7.81 -8.46
N SER A 24 19.14 8.33 -7.32
CA SER A 24 18.09 9.37 -7.20
C SER A 24 18.63 10.80 -7.24
N LYS A 25 19.94 10.99 -7.12
CA LYS A 25 20.58 12.28 -6.83
C LYS A 25 20.06 13.45 -7.64
N THR A 26 19.99 13.30 -8.96
CA THR A 26 19.53 14.35 -9.88
C THR A 26 18.05 14.70 -9.63
N LEU A 27 17.18 13.68 -9.67
CA LEU A 27 15.74 13.87 -9.53
C LEU A 27 15.37 14.40 -8.13
N ARG A 28 16.02 13.88 -7.08
CA ARG A 28 15.80 14.30 -5.71
C ARG A 28 16.24 15.74 -5.48
N SER A 29 17.40 16.13 -6.02
CA SER A 29 17.88 17.51 -5.93
C SER A 29 16.95 18.49 -6.65
N THR A 30 16.47 18.13 -7.84
CA THR A 30 15.48 18.92 -8.58
C THR A 30 14.17 19.03 -7.80
N TYR A 31 13.66 17.93 -7.26
CA TYR A 31 12.46 17.91 -6.44
C TYR A 31 12.57 18.86 -5.25
N LEU A 32 13.64 18.74 -4.45
CA LEU A 32 13.87 19.61 -3.29
C LEU A 32 14.03 21.09 -3.67
N SER A 33 14.68 21.38 -4.80
CA SER A 33 14.78 22.74 -5.33
C SER A 33 13.42 23.32 -5.68
N HIS A 34 12.51 22.53 -6.28
CA HIS A 34 11.14 22.99 -6.56
C HIS A 34 10.37 23.26 -5.26
N LEU A 35 10.54 22.44 -4.22
CA LEU A 35 9.90 22.68 -2.94
C LEU A 35 10.36 23.99 -2.29
N GLU A 36 11.65 24.32 -2.38
CA GLU A 36 12.14 25.59 -1.83
C GLU A 36 11.59 26.80 -2.60
N GLN A 37 11.49 26.71 -3.92
CA GLN A 37 10.82 27.74 -4.74
C GLN A 37 9.34 27.91 -4.37
N MET A 38 8.68 26.81 -4.03
CA MET A 38 7.30 26.78 -3.56
C MET A 38 7.17 27.35 -2.14
N ARG A 39 8.16 27.14 -1.26
CA ARG A 39 8.17 27.61 0.13
C ARG A 39 8.31 29.13 0.25
N GLY A 40 9.14 29.77 -0.58
CA GLY A 40 9.61 31.16 -0.44
C GLY A 40 8.58 32.30 -0.52
N ARG A 41 7.29 32.03 -0.30
CA ARG A 41 6.20 33.00 -0.20
C ARG A 41 5.64 32.85 1.22
N GLY A 42 5.51 33.94 1.98
CA GLY A 42 4.84 33.93 3.30
C GLY A 42 3.44 33.29 3.23
N PRO A 43 2.71 33.17 4.36
CA PRO A 43 1.48 32.36 4.46
C PRO A 43 0.66 32.41 3.18
N ARG A 44 0.50 31.29 2.47
CA ARG A 44 0.17 31.36 1.02
C ARG A 44 -1.09 32.13 0.71
N ARG A 45 -2.06 32.05 1.61
CA ARG A 45 -3.29 32.84 1.57
C ARG A 45 -3.03 34.36 1.48
N ALA A 46 -2.00 34.89 2.11
CA ALA A 46 -1.60 36.30 2.04
C ALA A 46 -1.23 36.75 0.61
N SER A 47 -0.80 35.82 -0.25
CA SER A 47 -0.46 36.09 -1.64
C SER A 47 -1.66 36.01 -2.59
N LEU A 48 -2.80 35.46 -2.13
CA LEU A 48 -4.03 35.44 -2.91
C LEU A 48 -4.59 36.86 -3.06
N SER A 49 -5.14 37.17 -4.24
CA SER A 49 -5.87 38.41 -4.46
C SER A 49 -7.07 38.51 -3.51
N CYS A 50 -7.52 39.72 -3.19
CA CYS A 50 -8.72 39.92 -2.35
C CYS A 50 -9.94 39.17 -2.91
N ALA A 51 -10.07 39.08 -4.24
CA ALA A 51 -11.12 38.32 -4.89
C ALA A 51 -10.98 36.81 -4.60
N ASN A 52 -9.78 36.24 -4.77
CA ASN A 52 -9.53 34.83 -4.48
C ASN A 52 -9.78 34.49 -3.01
N GLN A 53 -9.33 35.34 -2.09
CA GLN A 53 -9.62 35.17 -0.66
C GLN A 53 -11.12 35.23 -0.37
N ALA A 54 -11.85 36.17 -0.98
CA ALA A 54 -13.29 36.25 -0.83
C ALA A 54 -13.99 34.98 -1.32
N HIS A 55 -13.59 34.42 -2.46
CA HIS A 55 -14.11 33.14 -2.97
C HIS A 55 -13.83 31.98 -2.00
N ALA A 56 -12.61 31.88 -1.48
CA ALA A 56 -12.22 30.82 -0.54
C ALA A 56 -12.95 30.91 0.81
N ASN A 57 -13.28 32.13 1.26
CA ASN A 57 -13.80 32.38 2.61
C ASN A 57 -15.33 32.55 2.68
N ALA A 58 -16.00 32.86 1.56
CA ALA A 58 -17.39 33.31 1.54
C ALA A 58 -18.39 32.37 2.25
N ALA A 59 -18.21 31.06 2.12
CA ALA A 59 -19.11 30.05 2.68
C ALA A 59 -18.86 29.73 4.16
N MET A 60 -17.80 30.26 4.76
CA MET A 60 -17.46 29.99 6.16
C MET A 60 -18.30 30.85 7.11
N ASP A 61 -18.48 30.39 8.35
CA ASP A 61 -19.18 31.16 9.38
C ASP A 61 -18.38 32.42 9.77
N ASN A 62 -19.06 33.40 10.37
CA ASN A 62 -18.45 34.70 10.69
C ASN A 62 -17.26 34.59 11.65
N GLY A 63 -17.27 33.63 12.58
CA GLY A 63 -16.17 33.41 13.51
C GLY A 63 -14.93 32.92 12.77
N THR A 64 -15.08 31.87 11.94
CA THR A 64 -14.01 31.32 11.11
C THR A 64 -13.48 32.35 10.10
N LYS A 65 -14.34 33.18 9.50
CA LYS A 65 -13.96 34.24 8.56
C LYS A 65 -12.97 35.25 9.17
N ILE A 66 -13.14 35.62 10.44
CA ILE A 66 -12.22 36.54 11.12
C ILE A 66 -10.79 35.97 11.11
N TRP A 67 -10.65 34.67 11.37
CA TRP A 67 -9.36 33.98 11.36
C TRP A 67 -8.83 33.76 9.94
N LEU A 68 -9.70 33.39 9.00
CA LEU A 68 -9.32 33.24 7.58
C LEU A 68 -8.86 34.54 6.94
N ASN A 69 -9.33 35.69 7.41
CA ASN A 69 -8.86 36.99 6.92
C ASN A 69 -7.55 37.44 7.59
N GLN A 70 -7.10 36.76 8.65
CA GLN A 70 -5.80 37.01 9.28
C GLN A 70 -4.73 36.15 8.61
N ALA A 71 -3.95 36.75 7.72
CA ALA A 71 -2.87 36.07 6.98
C ALA A 71 -1.88 35.29 7.87
N GLN A 72 -1.66 35.72 9.12
CA GLN A 72 -0.76 35.06 10.08
C GLN A 72 -1.31 33.73 10.64
N LYS A 73 -2.62 33.49 10.54
CA LYS A 73 -3.26 32.29 11.10
C LYS A 73 -3.26 31.14 10.08
N PRO A 74 -2.71 29.96 10.42
CA PRO A 74 -2.60 28.85 9.48
C PRO A 74 -3.98 28.28 9.06
N ASN A 75 -4.07 27.79 7.83
CA ASN A 75 -5.22 27.07 7.28
C ASN A 75 -4.86 25.66 6.85
N ILE A 76 -5.62 24.67 7.30
CA ILE A 76 -5.44 23.26 6.96
C ILE A 76 -6.32 22.91 5.76
N GLY A 77 -5.71 22.37 4.70
CA GLY A 77 -6.44 21.71 3.62
C GLY A 77 -6.75 20.26 3.97
N ILE A 78 -8.02 19.88 3.98
CA ILE A 78 -8.45 18.48 4.18
C ILE A 78 -8.71 17.87 2.81
N VAL A 79 -7.98 16.80 2.48
CA VAL A 79 -8.26 15.97 1.29
C VAL A 79 -8.89 14.67 1.77
N THR A 80 -10.16 14.47 1.45
CA THR A 80 -10.94 13.35 1.98
C THR A 80 -11.30 12.34 0.92
N ALA A 81 -11.14 11.06 1.23
CA ALA A 81 -11.65 9.95 0.44
C ALA A 81 -13.00 9.45 1.00
N TYR A 82 -13.82 10.32 1.59
CA TYR A 82 -15.14 9.95 2.11
C TYR A 82 -16.04 9.39 1.02
N ASN A 83 -16.70 8.27 1.32
CA ASN A 83 -17.91 7.85 0.65
C ASN A 83 -18.78 7.06 1.64
N ASP A 84 -20.09 7.09 1.42
CA ASP A 84 -21.05 6.44 2.34
C ASP A 84 -21.15 4.92 2.10
N MET A 85 -20.79 4.47 0.88
CA MET A 85 -20.91 3.08 0.47
C MET A 85 -19.87 2.14 1.12
N LEU A 86 -18.64 2.60 1.31
CA LEU A 86 -17.55 1.73 1.74
C LEU A 86 -17.33 1.83 3.24
N SER A 87 -17.37 0.67 3.92
CA SER A 87 -17.14 0.58 5.36
C SER A 87 -15.87 1.30 5.82
N ALA A 88 -14.80 1.24 5.03
CA ALA A 88 -13.51 1.83 5.38
C ALA A 88 -13.47 3.37 5.29
N HIS A 89 -14.39 3.98 4.54
CA HIS A 89 -14.37 5.41 4.23
C HIS A 89 -15.59 6.17 4.73
N GLN A 90 -16.69 5.46 5.01
CA GLN A 90 -17.87 6.03 5.66
C GLN A 90 -17.55 6.76 6.97
N PRO A 91 -16.64 6.27 7.84
CA PRO A 91 -16.31 6.98 9.09
C PRO A 91 -15.85 8.43 8.90
N TYR A 92 -15.31 8.79 7.73
CA TYR A 92 -14.84 10.14 7.45
C TYR A 92 -15.96 11.19 7.29
N GLU A 93 -17.24 10.80 7.30
CA GLU A 93 -18.38 11.72 7.19
C GLU A 93 -18.27 12.90 8.18
N HIS A 94 -17.95 12.60 9.45
CA HIS A 94 -17.96 13.58 10.53
C HIS A 94 -16.59 14.22 10.80
N TYR A 95 -15.52 13.68 10.22
CA TYR A 95 -14.14 14.13 10.48
C TYR A 95 -13.94 15.61 10.11
N PRO A 96 -14.40 16.12 8.95
CA PRO A 96 -14.23 17.53 8.61
C PRO A 96 -14.88 18.50 9.61
N ALA A 97 -15.99 18.11 10.24
CA ALA A 97 -16.62 18.95 11.27
C ALA A 97 -15.77 19.00 12.53
N GLN A 98 -15.31 17.85 13.02
CA GLN A 98 -14.40 17.74 14.17
C GLN A 98 -13.10 18.52 13.91
N ILE A 99 -12.44 18.27 12.78
CA ILE A 99 -11.17 18.91 12.42
C ILE A 99 -11.29 20.44 12.40
N ARG A 100 -12.38 21.00 11.86
CA ARG A 100 -12.61 22.45 11.87
C ARG A 100 -12.73 23.02 13.28
N GLN A 101 -13.50 22.36 14.14
CA GLN A 101 -13.65 22.77 15.53
C GLN A 101 -12.30 22.71 16.25
N THR A 102 -11.54 21.63 16.04
CA THR A 102 -10.24 21.45 16.67
C THR A 102 -9.21 22.45 16.17
N ALA A 103 -9.16 22.74 14.88
CA ALA A 103 -8.25 23.74 14.32
C ALA A 103 -8.47 25.10 14.96
N LEU A 104 -9.74 25.52 15.15
CA LEU A 104 -10.07 26.78 15.82
C LEU A 104 -9.58 26.81 17.28
N ARG A 105 -9.71 25.70 18.03
CA ARG A 105 -9.21 25.59 19.41
C ARG A 105 -7.69 25.79 19.49
N PHE A 106 -6.95 25.32 18.48
CA PHE A 106 -5.50 25.42 18.41
C PHE A 106 -4.99 26.60 17.57
N GLY A 107 -5.86 27.56 17.30
CA GLY A 107 -5.46 28.82 16.70
C GLY A 107 -5.22 28.78 15.18
N GLY A 108 -5.82 27.82 14.50
CA GLY A 108 -5.83 27.69 13.05
C GLY A 108 -7.25 27.60 12.49
N THR A 109 -7.32 27.36 11.19
CA THR A 109 -8.56 27.12 10.45
C THR A 109 -8.41 25.85 9.62
N ALA A 110 -9.52 25.26 9.18
CA ALA A 110 -9.48 24.11 8.29
C ALA A 110 -10.61 24.18 7.27
N GLN A 111 -10.36 23.70 6.06
CA GLN A 111 -11.34 23.61 4.98
C GLN A 111 -11.14 22.31 4.22
N VAL A 112 -12.23 21.71 3.75
CA VAL A 112 -12.12 20.62 2.78
C VAL A 112 -11.63 21.21 1.48
N ALA A 113 -10.38 20.87 1.13
CA ALA A 113 -9.73 21.29 -0.11
C ALA A 113 -10.34 20.55 -1.31
N GLY A 114 -10.71 19.29 -1.11
CA GLY A 114 -11.40 18.49 -2.11
C GLY A 114 -11.67 17.07 -1.61
N ALA A 115 -12.52 16.37 -2.36
CA ALA A 115 -12.75 14.95 -2.18
C ALA A 115 -12.12 14.18 -3.35
N VAL A 116 -11.52 13.02 -3.05
CA VAL A 116 -10.94 12.12 -4.05
C VAL A 116 -11.82 10.88 -4.19
N PRO A 117 -11.86 10.22 -5.36
CA PRO A 117 -12.63 9.00 -5.51
C PRO A 117 -12.08 7.89 -4.59
N ALA A 118 -12.98 7.15 -3.97
CA ALA A 118 -12.65 6.02 -3.11
C ALA A 118 -13.18 4.72 -3.71
N MET A 119 -12.35 4.06 -4.51
CA MET A 119 -12.67 2.75 -5.08
C MET A 119 -12.33 1.63 -4.08
N CYS A 120 -13.21 0.62 -3.98
CA CYS A 120 -12.96 -0.57 -3.18
C CYS A 120 -12.69 -1.77 -4.08
N ASP A 121 -11.52 -2.37 -3.90
CA ASP A 121 -11.18 -3.63 -4.55
C ASP A 121 -12.15 -4.74 -4.10
N GLY A 122 -12.55 -4.78 -2.82
CA GLY A 122 -13.52 -5.75 -2.32
C GLY A 122 -14.90 -5.71 -3.01
N VAL A 123 -15.31 -4.55 -3.54
CA VAL A 123 -16.57 -4.40 -4.30
C VAL A 123 -16.39 -4.76 -5.77
N THR A 124 -15.21 -4.50 -6.33
CA THR A 124 -14.95 -4.59 -7.77
C THR A 124 -14.24 -5.86 -8.20
N GLN A 125 -13.68 -6.63 -7.25
CA GLN A 125 -13.04 -7.93 -7.48
C GLN A 125 -13.97 -8.88 -8.26
N GLY A 126 -13.40 -9.51 -9.30
CA GLY A 126 -14.14 -10.40 -10.20
C GLY A 126 -15.16 -9.71 -11.11
N ARG A 127 -15.15 -8.36 -11.18
CA ARG A 127 -15.99 -7.57 -12.09
C ARG A 127 -15.11 -6.74 -13.03
N PRO A 128 -15.64 -6.30 -14.20
CA PRO A 128 -14.89 -5.48 -15.15
C PRO A 128 -14.35 -4.16 -14.57
N GLY A 129 -14.98 -3.62 -13.52
CA GLY A 129 -14.51 -2.43 -12.82
C GLY A 129 -13.10 -2.59 -12.21
N MET A 130 -12.65 -3.82 -11.92
CA MET A 130 -11.31 -4.07 -11.34
C MET A 130 -10.17 -3.60 -12.26
N GLU A 131 -10.41 -3.53 -13.56
CA GLU A 131 -9.47 -2.99 -14.56
C GLU A 131 -9.17 -1.49 -14.36
N LEU A 132 -9.98 -0.79 -13.56
CA LEU A 132 -9.74 0.60 -13.18
C LEU A 132 -9.03 0.75 -11.84
N SER A 133 -8.88 -0.34 -11.07
CA SER A 133 -8.36 -0.29 -9.70
C SER A 133 -6.98 0.35 -9.66
N LEU A 134 -6.03 -0.12 -10.48
CA LEU A 134 -4.69 0.46 -10.48
C LEU A 134 -4.69 1.93 -10.89
N PHE A 135 -5.39 2.28 -11.97
CA PHE A 135 -5.45 3.65 -12.47
C PHE A 135 -6.17 4.61 -11.51
N SER A 136 -7.05 4.11 -10.65
CA SER A 136 -7.67 4.94 -9.61
C SER A 136 -6.63 5.58 -8.68
N ARG A 137 -5.48 4.92 -8.43
CA ARG A 137 -4.37 5.52 -7.67
C ARG A 137 -3.90 6.83 -8.30
N ASP A 138 -3.69 6.82 -9.61
CA ASP A 138 -3.18 7.98 -10.35
C ASP A 138 -4.24 9.08 -10.47
N VAL A 139 -5.52 8.69 -10.63
CA VAL A 139 -6.65 9.64 -10.57
C VAL A 139 -6.75 10.30 -9.21
N ILE A 140 -6.54 9.56 -8.11
CA ILE A 140 -6.55 10.11 -6.75
C ILE A 140 -5.40 11.08 -6.56
N ALA A 141 -4.21 10.76 -7.08
CA ALA A 141 -3.07 11.68 -7.05
C ALA A 141 -3.36 12.98 -7.80
N GLN A 142 -3.92 12.88 -9.00
CA GLN A 142 -4.34 14.04 -9.80
C GLN A 142 -5.44 14.85 -9.10
N ALA A 143 -6.46 14.18 -8.53
CA ALA A 143 -7.54 14.85 -7.80
C ALA A 143 -7.04 15.54 -6.53
N THR A 144 -6.09 14.93 -5.82
CA THR A 144 -5.40 15.54 -4.67
C THR A 144 -4.63 16.79 -5.10
N ALA A 145 -3.92 16.71 -6.23
CA ALA A 145 -3.20 17.85 -6.78
C ALA A 145 -4.14 19.00 -7.18
N VAL A 146 -5.29 18.69 -7.81
CA VAL A 146 -6.34 19.68 -8.09
C VAL A 146 -6.87 20.30 -6.81
N ALA A 147 -7.17 19.50 -5.78
CA ALA A 147 -7.67 19.99 -4.50
C ALA A 147 -6.69 20.96 -3.81
N LEU A 148 -5.40 20.67 -3.82
CA LEU A 148 -4.38 21.51 -3.18
C LEU A 148 -3.95 22.72 -4.04
N SER A 149 -4.24 22.72 -5.34
CA SER A 149 -3.91 23.80 -6.29
C SER A 149 -4.61 25.13 -5.99
N HIS A 150 -5.61 25.14 -5.10
CA HIS A 150 -6.23 26.38 -4.61
C HIS A 150 -5.23 27.31 -3.90
N ASP A 151 -4.11 26.77 -3.45
CA ASP A 151 -2.99 27.54 -2.89
C ASP A 151 -3.37 28.37 -1.64
N ALA A 152 -4.35 27.87 -0.88
CA ALA A 152 -4.95 28.55 0.26
C ALA A 152 -4.64 27.88 1.62
N PHE A 153 -3.65 26.98 1.65
CA PHE A 153 -3.37 26.10 2.79
C PHE A 153 -1.90 26.22 3.22
N ASP A 154 -1.68 26.07 4.53
CA ASP A 154 -0.38 26.07 5.20
C ASP A 154 0.02 24.67 5.70
N ALA A 155 -0.94 23.73 5.69
CA ALA A 155 -0.80 22.35 6.10
C ALA A 155 -1.87 21.48 5.41
N THR A 156 -1.67 20.17 5.38
CA THR A 156 -2.63 19.22 4.80
C THR A 156 -2.94 18.06 5.74
N LEU A 157 -4.21 17.65 5.78
CA LEU A 157 -4.64 16.39 6.38
C LEU A 157 -5.20 15.49 5.28
N CYS A 158 -4.64 14.29 5.15
CA CYS A 158 -5.08 13.29 4.19
C CYS A 158 -5.91 12.22 4.90
N LEU A 159 -7.17 12.06 4.48
CA LEU A 159 -8.13 11.10 5.06
C LEU A 159 -8.36 9.95 4.06
N GLY A 160 -7.61 8.85 4.20
CA GLY A 160 -7.80 7.67 3.36
C GLY A 160 -7.08 6.42 3.85
N ILE A 161 -7.61 5.24 3.49
CA ILE A 161 -7.17 3.94 4.04
C ILE A 161 -6.99 2.86 2.97
N CYS A 162 -7.97 2.68 2.09
CA CYS A 162 -7.99 1.56 1.15
C CYS A 162 -6.76 1.52 0.21
N ASP A 163 -6.58 0.35 -0.41
CA ASP A 163 -5.42 -0.07 -1.19
C ASP A 163 -4.81 1.04 -2.07
N LYS A 164 -5.58 1.56 -3.03
CA LYS A 164 -5.09 2.50 -4.05
C LYS A 164 -5.13 3.96 -3.58
N ILE A 165 -5.85 4.21 -2.48
CA ILE A 165 -6.16 5.56 -2.00
C ILE A 165 -4.98 6.16 -1.26
N VAL A 166 -4.38 5.41 -0.32
CA VAL A 166 -3.19 5.90 0.41
C VAL A 166 -2.04 6.27 -0.53
N PRO A 167 -1.57 5.40 -1.44
CA PRO A 167 -0.49 5.78 -2.35
C PRO A 167 -0.90 6.91 -3.29
N GLY A 168 -2.16 6.98 -3.73
CA GLY A 168 -2.66 8.11 -4.54
C GLY A 168 -2.61 9.44 -3.78
N LEU A 169 -3.13 9.48 -2.55
CA LEU A 169 -3.08 10.65 -1.67
C LEU A 169 -1.63 11.06 -1.39
N LEU A 170 -0.74 10.11 -1.13
CA LEU A 170 0.67 10.36 -0.86
C LEU A 170 1.39 10.94 -2.08
N ILE A 171 1.19 10.38 -3.27
CA ILE A 171 1.75 10.93 -4.52
C ILE A 171 1.24 12.37 -4.73
N GLY A 172 -0.06 12.61 -4.55
CA GLY A 172 -0.65 13.94 -4.70
C GLY A 172 -0.13 14.96 -3.67
N ALA A 173 0.01 14.54 -2.40
CA ALA A 173 0.57 15.39 -1.34
C ALA A 173 2.05 15.71 -1.59
N LEU A 174 2.83 14.77 -2.14
CA LEU A 174 4.23 14.99 -2.48
C LEU A 174 4.42 16.03 -3.61
N ALA A 175 3.45 16.19 -4.51
CA ALA A 175 3.47 17.29 -5.48
C ALA A 175 3.36 18.67 -4.81
N PHE A 176 2.79 18.71 -3.60
CA PHE A 176 2.75 19.88 -2.70
C PHE A 176 3.69 19.68 -1.52
N GLY A 177 4.84 19.06 -1.76
CA GLY A 177 5.75 18.57 -0.72
C GLY A 177 6.28 19.62 0.26
N HIS A 178 6.12 20.91 -0.03
CA HIS A 178 6.44 22.03 0.87
C HIS A 178 5.39 22.21 1.98
N LEU A 179 4.22 21.56 1.91
CA LEU A 179 3.25 21.60 3.01
C LEU A 179 3.61 20.52 4.04
N PRO A 180 3.51 20.82 5.34
CA PRO A 180 3.40 19.79 6.36
C PRO A 180 2.14 18.97 6.11
N THR A 181 2.23 17.65 6.25
CA THR A 181 1.10 16.76 6.01
C THR A 181 1.07 15.63 7.02
N ILE A 182 -0.12 15.34 7.55
CA ILE A 182 -0.38 14.16 8.40
C ILE A 182 -1.49 13.33 7.76
N PHE A 183 -1.30 12.01 7.72
CA PHE A 183 -2.35 11.07 7.34
C PHE A 183 -3.15 10.68 8.58
N ILE A 184 -4.48 10.66 8.48
CA ILE A 184 -5.35 10.27 9.58
C ILE A 184 -6.15 9.03 9.18
N PRO A 185 -5.79 7.84 9.67
CA PRO A 185 -6.56 6.62 9.42
C PRO A 185 -7.87 6.63 10.20
N ALA A 186 -8.93 6.02 9.64
CA ALA A 186 -10.14 5.73 10.42
C ALA A 186 -10.00 4.46 11.27
N GLY A 187 -9.18 3.50 10.82
CA GLY A 187 -8.93 2.22 11.50
C GLY A 187 -9.68 1.02 10.91
N PRO A 188 -9.33 -0.20 11.37
CA PRO A 188 -9.98 -1.44 10.96
C PRO A 188 -11.35 -1.62 11.60
N MET A 189 -12.19 -2.40 10.95
CA MET A 189 -13.40 -2.91 11.58
C MET A 189 -13.05 -3.90 12.69
N GLY A 190 -13.97 -4.12 13.63
CA GLY A 190 -13.81 -5.13 14.67
C GLY A 190 -13.65 -6.55 14.11
N SER A 191 -13.20 -7.50 14.93
CA SER A 191 -13.10 -8.91 14.51
C SER A 191 -14.50 -9.52 14.37
N GLY A 192 -14.79 -10.06 13.19
CA GLY A 192 -16.03 -10.77 12.87
C GLY A 192 -15.82 -12.28 12.73
N LEU A 193 -16.54 -12.92 11.80
CA LEU A 193 -16.27 -14.32 11.43
C LEU A 193 -14.79 -14.48 11.03
N SER A 194 -14.12 -15.51 11.53
CA SER A 194 -12.69 -15.68 11.29
C SER A 194 -12.38 -15.85 9.80
N ASN A 195 -11.22 -15.35 9.38
CA ASN A 195 -10.80 -15.46 7.98
C ASN A 195 -10.66 -16.92 7.52
N LYS A 196 -10.35 -17.85 8.43
CA LYS A 196 -10.29 -19.29 8.18
C LYS A 196 -11.67 -19.86 7.86
N GLU A 197 -12.67 -19.56 8.67
CA GLU A 197 -14.05 -20.01 8.44
C GLU A 197 -14.62 -19.42 7.15
N LYS A 198 -14.40 -18.11 6.92
CA LYS A 198 -14.76 -17.46 5.65
C LYS A 198 -14.12 -18.15 4.44
N ALA A 199 -12.82 -18.43 4.49
CA ALA A 199 -12.11 -19.11 3.40
C ALA A 199 -12.66 -20.53 3.17
N ALA A 200 -12.99 -21.27 4.23
CA ALA A 200 -13.58 -22.61 4.11
C ALA A 200 -14.96 -22.58 3.43
N VAL A 201 -15.78 -21.56 3.70
CA VAL A 201 -17.06 -21.38 2.97
C VAL A 201 -16.81 -21.07 1.48
N ARG A 202 -15.83 -20.21 1.16
CA ARG A 202 -15.45 -19.91 -0.23
C ARG A 202 -14.98 -21.14 -1.00
N GLU A 203 -14.14 -21.97 -0.38
CA GLU A 203 -13.66 -23.22 -0.98
C GLU A 203 -14.81 -24.21 -1.23
N ARG A 204 -15.70 -24.41 -0.26
CA ARG A 204 -16.89 -25.25 -0.43
C ARG A 204 -17.80 -24.72 -1.54
N TYR A 205 -18.03 -23.42 -1.60
CA TYR A 205 -18.82 -22.81 -2.67
C TYR A 205 -18.19 -23.03 -4.05
N ALA A 206 -16.87 -22.86 -4.18
CA ALA A 206 -16.14 -23.14 -5.42
C ALA A 206 -16.23 -24.61 -5.85
N GLN A 207 -16.37 -25.53 -4.89
CA GLN A 207 -16.60 -26.97 -5.13
C GLN A 207 -18.08 -27.33 -5.38
N GLY A 208 -19.00 -26.37 -5.34
CA GLY A 208 -20.45 -26.62 -5.44
C GLY A 208 -21.07 -27.25 -4.18
N LYS A 209 -20.38 -27.19 -3.04
CA LYS A 209 -20.77 -27.78 -1.74
C LYS A 209 -21.33 -26.77 -0.72
N ALA A 210 -21.55 -25.52 -1.13
CA ALA A 210 -22.18 -24.48 -0.31
C ALA A 210 -23.15 -23.69 -1.18
N THR A 211 -24.22 -23.15 -0.59
CA THR A 211 -25.18 -22.31 -1.32
C THR A 211 -24.70 -20.87 -1.43
N LYS A 212 -25.33 -20.08 -2.29
CA LYS A 212 -25.03 -18.65 -2.42
C LYS A 212 -25.43 -17.89 -1.15
N GLU A 213 -26.51 -18.30 -0.51
CA GLU A 213 -27.03 -17.72 0.73
C GLU A 213 -26.05 -17.98 1.89
N GLU A 214 -25.49 -19.19 1.97
CA GLU A 214 -24.47 -19.53 2.96
C GLU A 214 -23.20 -18.70 2.77
N LEU A 215 -22.75 -18.55 1.52
CA LEU A 215 -21.62 -17.69 1.20
C LEU A 215 -21.89 -16.23 1.61
N LEU A 216 -23.05 -15.69 1.26
CA LEU A 216 -23.41 -14.30 1.59
C LEU A 216 -23.51 -14.07 3.11
N ALA A 217 -24.03 -15.04 3.86
CA ALA A 217 -24.10 -14.96 5.32
C ALA A 217 -22.69 -14.92 5.93
N ALA A 218 -21.78 -15.77 5.44
CA ALA A 218 -20.39 -15.79 5.90
C ALA A 218 -19.64 -14.50 5.57
N GLU A 219 -19.80 -13.95 4.36
CA GLU A 219 -19.18 -12.68 3.96
C GLU A 219 -19.74 -11.50 4.78
N SER A 220 -21.05 -11.44 5.01
CA SER A 220 -21.69 -10.39 5.82
C SER A 220 -21.26 -10.45 7.29
N ALA A 221 -21.08 -11.66 7.84
CA ALA A 221 -20.58 -11.84 9.21
C ALA A 221 -19.10 -11.44 9.35
N ALA A 222 -18.31 -11.53 8.28
CA ALA A 222 -16.95 -11.02 8.27
C ALA A 222 -16.92 -9.49 8.16
N TYR A 223 -17.69 -8.90 7.24
CA TYR A 223 -17.77 -7.45 7.01
C TYR A 223 -18.95 -6.80 7.75
N HIS A 224 -18.97 -6.93 9.08
CA HIS A 224 -20.14 -6.62 9.89
C HIS A 224 -20.21 -5.17 10.42
N SER A 225 -19.14 -4.38 10.29
CA SER A 225 -19.06 -3.03 10.86
C SER A 225 -18.20 -2.07 10.02
N ALA A 226 -18.25 -0.78 10.36
CA ALA A 226 -17.43 0.25 9.71
C ALA A 226 -15.93 0.06 10.03
N GLY A 227 -15.08 0.47 9.10
CA GLY A 227 -13.63 0.29 9.14
C GLY A 227 -13.08 -0.49 7.95
N THR A 228 -11.75 -0.50 7.83
CA THR A 228 -11.05 -1.28 6.80
C THR A 228 -11.10 -2.78 7.09
N CYS A 229 -10.91 -3.59 6.05
CA CYS A 229 -10.92 -5.05 6.14
C CYS A 229 -9.98 -5.56 7.25
N THR A 230 -10.34 -6.67 7.90
CA THR A 230 -9.55 -7.21 9.02
C THR A 230 -8.31 -8.00 8.60
N PHE A 231 -8.12 -8.31 7.32
CA PHE A 231 -6.95 -9.04 6.85
C PHE A 231 -5.78 -8.10 6.52
N TYR A 232 -4.55 -8.59 6.64
CA TYR A 232 -3.33 -7.85 6.31
C TYR A 232 -3.07 -7.81 4.80
N GLY A 233 -4.01 -7.22 4.08
CA GLY A 233 -3.90 -6.87 2.66
C GLY A 233 -3.27 -5.50 2.45
N THR A 234 -3.35 -5.00 1.22
CA THR A 234 -2.67 -3.75 0.85
C THR A 234 -3.13 -2.55 1.68
N ALA A 235 -4.42 -2.43 2.00
CA ALA A 235 -4.95 -1.33 2.80
C ALA A 235 -4.29 -1.24 4.19
N ASN A 236 -4.10 -2.37 4.87
CA ASN A 236 -3.49 -2.41 6.20
C ASN A 236 -1.95 -2.37 6.15
N SER A 237 -1.34 -2.96 5.12
CA SER A 237 0.08 -2.75 4.85
C SER A 237 0.39 -1.26 4.63
N ASN A 238 -0.42 -0.52 3.84
CA ASN A 238 -0.27 0.94 3.69
C ASN A 238 -0.19 1.65 5.05
N GLN A 239 -1.06 1.29 6.01
CA GLN A 239 -1.07 1.93 7.32
C GLN A 239 0.21 1.68 8.12
N MET A 240 0.72 0.44 8.09
CA MET A 240 2.01 0.08 8.67
C MET A 240 3.16 0.87 8.03
N LEU A 241 3.14 0.99 6.70
CA LEU A 241 4.18 1.69 5.95
C LEU A 241 4.17 3.20 6.28
N LEU A 242 3.00 3.82 6.41
CA LEU A 242 2.89 5.23 6.83
C LEU A 242 3.39 5.46 8.27
N GLU A 243 3.20 4.51 9.20
CA GLU A 243 3.83 4.58 10.53
C GLU A 243 5.35 4.48 10.44
N ALA A 244 5.88 3.55 9.64
CA ALA A 244 7.33 3.38 9.46
C ALA A 244 8.00 4.57 8.74
N MET A 245 7.25 5.33 7.94
CA MET A 245 7.70 6.60 7.37
C MET A 245 7.57 7.77 8.36
N GLY A 246 6.84 7.59 9.45
CA GLY A 246 6.55 8.65 10.40
C GLY A 246 5.54 9.69 9.89
N LEU A 247 4.58 9.28 9.05
CA LEU A 247 3.51 10.11 8.49
C LEU A 247 2.19 10.06 9.28
N HIS A 248 2.09 9.13 10.23
CA HIS A 248 1.03 9.04 11.23
C HIS A 248 1.50 9.56 12.59
N LEU A 249 0.56 9.87 13.48
CA LEU A 249 0.88 9.83 14.90
C LEU A 249 1.20 8.36 15.29
N PRO A 250 2.16 8.12 16.21
CA PRO A 250 2.54 6.76 16.60
C PRO A 250 1.35 5.96 17.10
N GLY A 251 1.19 4.72 16.63
CA GLY A 251 0.13 3.80 17.01
C GLY A 251 -1.28 4.22 16.58
N ALA A 252 -1.41 5.14 15.63
CA ALA A 252 -2.71 5.58 15.15
C ALA A 252 -3.33 4.63 14.11
N ALA A 253 -2.54 3.79 13.44
CA ALA A 253 -2.97 2.99 12.29
C ALA A 253 -4.18 2.10 12.58
N PHE A 254 -4.17 1.39 13.70
CA PHE A 254 -5.10 0.29 13.97
C PHE A 254 -6.12 0.56 15.08
N VAL A 255 -6.17 1.77 15.64
CA VAL A 255 -7.24 2.17 16.58
C VAL A 255 -8.60 2.09 15.87
N HIS A 256 -9.60 1.45 16.46
CA HIS A 256 -10.90 1.25 15.82
C HIS A 256 -11.66 2.56 15.56
N PRO A 257 -12.49 2.65 14.51
CA PRO A 257 -13.30 3.84 14.24
C PRO A 257 -14.24 4.22 15.40
N GLY A 258 -14.77 3.22 16.13
CA GLY A 258 -15.67 3.42 17.26
C GLY A 258 -14.98 3.60 18.61
N ASP A 259 -13.65 3.50 18.68
CA ASP A 259 -12.90 3.69 19.92
C ASP A 259 -12.86 5.20 20.27
N PRO A 260 -13.21 5.61 21.51
CA PRO A 260 -13.08 7.01 21.94
C PRO A 260 -11.67 7.60 21.71
N LEU A 261 -10.62 6.77 21.77
CA LEU A 261 -9.25 7.17 21.48
C LEU A 261 -9.08 7.70 20.04
N ARG A 262 -9.84 7.20 19.07
CA ARG A 262 -9.76 7.65 17.66
C ARG A 262 -10.08 9.13 17.52
N SER A 263 -11.09 9.60 18.25
CA SER A 263 -11.49 11.01 18.24
C SER A 263 -10.37 11.89 18.82
N VAL A 264 -9.82 11.50 19.97
CA VAL A 264 -8.75 12.26 20.63
C VAL A 264 -7.45 12.24 19.82
N LEU A 265 -7.13 11.13 19.15
CA LEU A 265 -6.00 11.06 18.23
C LEU A 265 -6.17 11.96 16.99
N THR A 266 -7.39 12.05 16.47
CA THR A 266 -7.71 12.97 15.37
C THR A 266 -7.48 14.41 15.81
N ASP A 267 -7.89 14.76 17.03
CA ASP A 267 -7.65 16.09 17.59
C ASP A 267 -6.15 16.38 17.77
N ALA A 268 -5.39 15.41 18.29
CA ALA A 268 -3.95 15.52 18.45
C ALA A 268 -3.23 15.67 17.09
N ALA A 269 -3.73 15.02 16.02
CA ALA A 269 -3.17 15.17 14.68
C ALA A 269 -3.40 16.59 14.13
N VAL A 270 -4.57 17.18 14.39
CA VAL A 270 -4.87 18.57 14.02
C VAL A 270 -3.98 19.56 14.76
N GLU A 271 -3.85 19.39 16.08
CA GLU A 271 -2.90 20.20 16.86
C GLU A 271 -1.49 20.05 16.31
N ARG A 272 -1.07 18.81 16.07
CA ARG A 272 0.29 18.53 15.64
C ARG A 272 0.60 19.14 14.29
N VAL A 273 -0.27 19.00 13.28
CA VAL A 273 0.02 19.55 11.95
C VAL A 273 0.17 21.07 11.97
N LEU A 274 -0.58 21.77 12.84
CA LEU A 274 -0.43 23.22 13.04
C LEU A 274 0.94 23.59 13.63
N GLN A 275 1.46 22.77 14.55
CA GLN A 275 2.82 22.90 15.11
C GLN A 275 3.94 22.50 14.12
N LEU A 276 3.59 21.99 12.94
CA LEU A 276 4.56 21.67 11.89
C LEU A 276 4.63 22.76 10.80
N THR A 277 3.78 23.77 10.88
CA THR A 277 3.74 24.89 9.93
C THR A 277 4.95 25.79 10.06
N GLU A 278 5.28 26.53 9.00
CA GLU A 278 6.39 27.48 9.03
C GLU A 278 6.18 28.60 10.07
N GLN A 279 4.93 29.07 10.22
CA GLN A 279 4.56 30.08 11.22
C GLN A 279 4.83 29.61 12.67
N SER A 280 4.83 28.30 12.91
CA SER A 280 5.07 27.72 14.25
C SER A 280 6.55 27.60 14.62
N GLY A 281 7.47 27.78 13.67
CA GLY A 281 8.91 27.65 13.88
C GLY A 281 9.45 26.21 13.92
N ASN A 282 8.61 25.19 13.84
CA ASN A 282 9.00 23.77 13.75
C ASN A 282 8.56 23.18 12.39
N TYR A 283 9.00 23.82 11.32
CA TYR A 283 8.60 23.49 9.96
C TYR A 283 9.03 22.08 9.54
N ARG A 284 8.07 21.22 9.19
CA ARG A 284 8.31 19.84 8.72
C ARG A 284 7.51 19.51 7.48
N PRO A 285 7.99 19.91 6.29
CA PRO A 285 7.30 19.65 5.03
C PRO A 285 7.38 18.16 4.64
N ILE A 286 6.30 17.61 4.11
CA ILE A 286 6.22 16.18 3.76
C ILE A 286 7.30 15.77 2.76
N GLY A 287 7.68 16.65 1.83
CA GLY A 287 8.68 16.36 0.82
C GLY A 287 10.12 16.25 1.35
N GLN A 288 10.42 16.81 2.54
CA GLN A 288 11.68 16.57 3.24
C GLN A 288 11.60 15.35 4.17
N LEU A 289 10.45 15.16 4.81
CA LEU A 289 10.16 13.99 5.64
C LEU A 289 10.29 12.71 4.82
N VAL A 290 9.62 12.66 3.66
CA VAL A 290 9.77 11.59 2.67
C VAL A 290 11.10 11.75 1.95
N ASN A 291 12.06 10.93 2.35
CA ASN A 291 13.40 10.80 1.78
C ASN A 291 13.77 9.32 1.58
N GLU A 292 14.96 9.07 1.05
CA GLU A 292 15.49 7.75 0.73
C GLU A 292 15.45 6.80 1.94
N LYS A 293 15.83 7.28 3.13
CA LYS A 293 15.80 6.49 4.37
C LYS A 293 14.38 6.10 4.76
N THR A 294 13.42 7.01 4.68
CA THR A 294 12.02 6.71 5.01
C THR A 294 11.37 5.76 3.99
N ILE A 295 11.74 5.86 2.71
CA ILE A 295 11.31 4.91 1.68
C ILE A 295 11.87 3.51 1.98
N VAL A 296 13.15 3.42 2.36
CA VAL A 296 13.77 2.16 2.80
C VAL A 296 13.10 1.62 4.07
N ASN A 297 12.81 2.46 5.07
CA ASN A 297 12.09 2.04 6.29
C ASN A 297 10.71 1.45 5.97
N ALA A 298 9.98 2.02 5.03
CA ALA A 298 8.70 1.47 4.61
C ALA A 298 8.84 0.11 3.90
N ILE A 299 9.88 -0.08 3.08
CA ILE A 299 10.18 -1.41 2.49
C ILE A 299 10.55 -2.41 3.59
N ILE A 300 11.36 -2.01 4.57
CA ILE A 300 11.71 -2.85 5.72
C ILE A 300 10.46 -3.26 6.49
N ALA A 301 9.57 -2.31 6.78
CA ALA A 301 8.32 -2.59 7.47
C ALA A 301 7.43 -3.54 6.66
N LEU A 302 7.32 -3.35 5.34
CA LEU A 302 6.61 -4.26 4.43
C LEU A 302 7.13 -5.69 4.53
N LEU A 303 8.46 -5.86 4.54
CA LEU A 303 9.12 -7.16 4.59
C LEU A 303 8.96 -7.82 5.96
N ALA A 304 9.16 -7.06 7.04
CA ALA A 304 9.08 -7.55 8.40
C ALA A 304 7.67 -8.00 8.79
N THR A 305 6.63 -7.44 8.16
CA THR A 305 5.24 -7.82 8.41
C THR A 305 4.64 -8.74 7.35
N GLY A 306 5.42 -9.14 6.34
CA GLY A 306 4.94 -9.95 5.22
C GLY A 306 3.78 -9.28 4.49
N GLY A 307 3.89 -7.98 4.21
CA GLY A 307 2.85 -7.19 3.58
C GLY A 307 2.60 -7.49 2.10
N SER A 308 1.67 -6.74 1.51
CA SER A 308 1.16 -6.99 0.15
C SER A 308 2.19 -6.73 -0.95
N THR A 309 2.30 -7.64 -1.94
CA THR A 309 3.16 -7.46 -3.12
C THR A 309 2.78 -6.26 -3.98
N ASN A 310 1.55 -5.73 -3.87
CA ASN A 310 1.15 -4.49 -4.57
C ASN A 310 2.07 -3.30 -4.21
N HIS A 311 2.73 -3.31 -3.05
CA HIS A 311 3.68 -2.27 -2.68
C HIS A 311 4.97 -2.29 -3.51
N THR A 312 5.29 -3.40 -4.19
CA THR A 312 6.37 -3.43 -5.20
C THR A 312 6.04 -2.65 -6.47
N ILE A 313 4.85 -2.05 -6.54
CA ILE A 313 4.39 -1.15 -7.59
C ILE A 313 4.05 0.21 -6.99
N HIS A 314 3.23 0.22 -5.94
CA HIS A 314 2.80 1.47 -5.28
C HIS A 314 3.96 2.26 -4.72
N TRP A 315 4.89 1.59 -4.03
CA TRP A 315 5.98 2.30 -3.37
C TRP A 315 7.03 2.82 -4.34
N ILE A 316 7.18 2.16 -5.50
CA ILE A 316 8.00 2.68 -6.59
C ILE A 316 7.41 3.99 -7.13
N ALA A 317 6.10 4.03 -7.36
CA ALA A 317 5.41 5.24 -7.80
C ALA A 317 5.47 6.37 -6.74
N VAL A 318 5.29 6.04 -5.45
CA VAL A 318 5.43 6.99 -4.33
C VAL A 318 6.85 7.55 -4.25
N ALA A 319 7.88 6.69 -4.32
CA ALA A 319 9.27 7.12 -4.31
C ALA A 319 9.56 8.07 -5.48
N ARG A 320 9.09 7.71 -6.70
CA ARG A 320 9.27 8.52 -7.91
C ARG A 320 8.68 9.92 -7.76
N ALA A 321 7.52 10.06 -7.11
CA ALA A 321 6.88 11.34 -6.82
C ALA A 321 7.70 12.26 -5.90
N ALA A 322 8.55 11.67 -5.05
CA ALA A 322 9.50 12.39 -4.19
C ALA A 322 10.90 12.57 -4.82
N GLY A 323 11.06 12.23 -6.11
CA GLY A 323 12.33 12.26 -6.82
C GLY A 323 13.28 11.10 -6.49
N ILE A 324 12.76 9.99 -5.95
CA ILE A 324 13.53 8.83 -5.50
C ILE A 324 13.29 7.65 -6.45
N ILE A 325 14.35 6.98 -6.88
CA ILE A 325 14.29 5.79 -7.74
C ILE A 325 14.64 4.55 -6.91
N ILE A 326 13.67 3.64 -6.79
CA ILE A 326 13.82 2.29 -6.25
C ILE A 326 13.39 1.27 -7.32
N ASP A 327 13.94 0.07 -7.28
CA ASP A 327 13.55 -1.05 -8.15
C ASP A 327 13.45 -2.36 -7.37
N TRP A 328 13.08 -3.46 -8.03
CA TRP A 328 12.90 -4.75 -7.35
C TRP A 328 14.18 -5.37 -6.80
N GLN A 329 15.36 -4.94 -7.28
CA GLN A 329 16.63 -5.39 -6.72
C GLN A 329 16.80 -4.87 -5.28
N ASP A 330 16.36 -3.64 -4.99
CA ASP A 330 16.40 -3.09 -3.65
C ASP A 330 15.50 -3.88 -2.68
N PHE A 331 14.29 -4.25 -3.14
CA PHE A 331 13.37 -5.06 -2.36
C PHE A 331 13.95 -6.46 -2.06
N ASP A 332 14.54 -7.13 -3.05
CA ASP A 332 15.12 -8.47 -2.90
C ASP A 332 16.32 -8.48 -1.93
N GLU A 333 17.24 -7.52 -2.10
CA GLU A 333 18.41 -7.40 -1.22
C GLU A 333 18.02 -7.08 0.23
N LEU A 334 17.05 -6.18 0.44
CA LEU A 334 16.51 -5.93 1.78
C LEU A 334 15.80 -7.17 2.33
N SER A 335 15.01 -7.89 1.52
CA SER A 335 14.30 -9.09 1.97
C SER A 335 15.23 -10.17 2.50
N SER A 336 16.46 -10.26 1.97
CA SER A 336 17.47 -11.23 2.38
C SER A 336 18.00 -11.04 3.81
N VAL A 337 17.80 -9.86 4.41
CA VAL A 337 18.33 -9.52 5.75
C VAL A 337 17.26 -9.09 6.75
N ILE A 338 16.05 -8.74 6.29
CA ILE A 338 14.95 -8.36 7.18
C ILE A 338 14.15 -9.61 7.58
N PRO A 339 14.07 -9.96 8.87
CA PRO A 339 13.32 -11.12 9.32
C PRO A 339 11.80 -10.88 9.30
N LEU A 340 11.03 -11.95 9.13
CA LEU A 340 9.57 -11.92 9.25
C LEU A 340 9.15 -11.98 10.73
N LEU A 341 8.61 -10.88 11.25
CA LEU A 341 8.22 -10.72 12.65
C LEU A 341 6.73 -10.96 12.91
N THR A 342 5.89 -11.04 11.88
CA THR A 342 4.44 -11.19 12.06
C THR A 342 3.82 -12.35 11.27
N ARG A 343 2.74 -12.90 11.81
CA ARG A 343 1.86 -13.87 11.14
C ARG A 343 0.39 -13.44 11.22
N VAL A 344 0.06 -12.43 10.44
CA VAL A 344 -1.31 -11.94 10.27
C VAL A 344 -1.90 -12.55 8.99
N TYR A 345 -3.18 -12.93 9.02
CA TYR A 345 -3.89 -13.46 7.85
C TYR A 345 -3.71 -12.50 6.66
N PRO A 346 -3.20 -12.98 5.51
CA PRO A 346 -3.22 -14.37 5.07
C PRO A 346 -2.01 -15.25 5.45
N ASN A 347 -0.94 -14.68 6.01
CA ASN A 347 0.27 -15.43 6.39
C ASN A 347 0.11 -16.21 7.71
N GLY A 348 -1.01 -15.99 8.42
CA GLY A 348 -1.38 -16.66 9.66
C GLY A 348 -2.90 -16.70 9.83
N THR A 349 -3.36 -16.99 11.05
CA THR A 349 -4.79 -17.07 11.36
C THR A 349 -5.34 -15.81 12.02
N ALA A 350 -4.48 -15.04 12.71
CA ALA A 350 -4.84 -13.80 13.38
C ALA A 350 -5.22 -12.70 12.39
N ASP A 351 -6.14 -11.82 12.77
CA ASP A 351 -6.48 -10.64 11.99
C ASP A 351 -5.69 -9.40 12.47
N VAL A 352 -5.91 -8.24 11.85
CA VAL A 352 -5.18 -7.01 12.21
C VAL A 352 -5.51 -6.47 13.59
N ASN A 353 -6.62 -6.89 14.19
CA ASN A 353 -6.98 -6.48 15.55
C ASN A 353 -6.15 -7.28 16.55
N ALA A 354 -6.04 -8.59 16.35
CA ALA A 354 -5.11 -9.43 17.10
C ALA A 354 -3.64 -9.00 16.90
N PHE A 355 -3.27 -8.51 15.72
CA PHE A 355 -1.95 -7.91 15.49
C PHE A 355 -1.73 -6.65 16.34
N GLU A 356 -2.70 -5.75 16.38
CA GLU A 356 -2.64 -4.52 17.18
C GLU A 356 -2.59 -4.85 18.68
N ASP A 357 -3.39 -5.81 19.15
CA ASP A 357 -3.36 -6.30 20.54
C ASP A 357 -2.02 -6.94 20.91
N ALA A 358 -1.40 -7.67 19.97
CA ALA A 358 -0.08 -8.28 20.10
C ALA A 358 1.08 -7.27 20.20
N GLY A 359 0.83 -5.99 19.93
CA GLY A 359 1.80 -4.89 19.99
C GLY A 359 1.84 -4.02 18.74
N GLY A 360 1.25 -4.49 17.63
CA GLY A 360 1.00 -3.69 16.43
C GLY A 360 2.26 -3.13 15.76
N PRO A 361 2.09 -2.04 14.97
CA PRO A 361 3.20 -1.35 14.29
C PRO A 361 4.31 -0.89 15.23
N VAL A 362 3.91 -0.38 16.40
CA VAL A 362 4.82 0.21 17.38
C VAL A 362 5.83 -0.82 17.88
N PHE A 363 5.39 -2.06 18.13
CA PHE A 363 6.28 -3.16 18.53
C PHE A 363 7.28 -3.50 17.41
N VAL A 364 6.77 -3.68 16.18
CA VAL A 364 7.60 -4.02 15.01
C VAL A 364 8.66 -2.95 14.75
N ILE A 365 8.29 -1.68 14.77
CA ILE A 365 9.22 -0.55 14.59
C ILE A 365 10.29 -0.56 15.68
N ARG A 366 9.90 -0.75 16.95
CA ARG A 366 10.85 -0.82 18.07
C ARG A 366 11.86 -1.96 17.90
N GLU A 367 11.42 -3.15 17.55
CA GLU A 367 12.30 -4.32 17.37
C GLU A 367 13.31 -4.08 16.25
N LEU A 368 12.85 -3.54 15.10
CA LEU A 368 13.71 -3.27 13.96
C LEU A 368 14.74 -2.18 14.25
N LEU A 369 14.34 -1.10 14.93
CA LEU A 369 15.26 -0.04 15.38
C LEU A 369 16.29 -0.59 16.36
N SER A 370 15.85 -1.39 17.34
CA SER A 370 16.72 -1.99 18.36
C SER A 370 17.70 -3.02 17.79
N ALA A 371 17.48 -3.51 16.57
CA ALA A 371 18.38 -4.41 15.88
C ALA A 371 19.30 -3.71 14.85
N GLY A 372 19.21 -2.39 14.70
CA GLY A 372 19.90 -1.69 13.62
C GLY A 372 19.36 -2.06 12.23
N LEU A 373 18.13 -2.55 12.15
CA LEU A 373 17.47 -2.96 10.92
C LEU A 373 16.55 -1.87 10.35
N MET A 374 16.57 -0.65 10.88
CA MET A 374 15.75 0.47 10.42
C MET A 374 16.46 1.80 10.70
N HIS A 375 16.30 2.79 9.82
CA HIS A 375 16.88 4.12 10.01
C HIS A 375 16.13 4.86 11.12
N ALA A 376 16.81 5.12 12.23
CA ALA A 376 16.26 5.90 13.35
C ALA A 376 16.30 7.42 13.08
N ASP A 377 17.29 7.87 12.32
CA ASP A 377 17.63 9.28 12.10
C ASP A 377 16.86 9.90 10.91
N VAL A 378 15.53 9.84 11.01
CA VAL A 378 14.62 10.40 10.02
C VAL A 378 13.71 11.46 10.66
N MET A 379 13.32 12.47 9.89
CA MET A 379 12.27 13.39 10.31
C MET A 379 10.94 12.63 10.37
N THR A 380 10.08 12.93 11.35
CA THR A 380 8.72 12.40 11.42
C THR A 380 7.73 13.49 11.84
N VAL A 381 6.44 13.21 11.73
CA VAL A 381 5.38 14.14 12.17
C VAL A 381 5.29 14.25 13.69
N TYR A 382 5.94 13.38 14.49
CA TYR A 382 5.79 13.34 15.95
C TYR A 382 7.14 13.21 16.68
N GLY A 383 7.31 13.96 17.78
CA GLY A 383 8.54 13.95 18.57
C GLY A 383 9.74 14.59 17.87
N ASN A 384 10.91 14.53 18.51
CA ASN A 384 12.17 15.09 18.01
C ASN A 384 13.29 14.04 17.86
N ASP A 385 13.03 12.80 18.29
CA ASP A 385 14.04 11.72 18.35
C ASP A 385 13.96 10.80 17.11
N GLY A 386 13.54 11.38 15.99
CA GLY A 386 13.27 10.68 14.74
C GLY A 386 12.24 9.58 14.86
N LEU A 387 12.54 8.40 14.32
CA LEU A 387 11.60 7.27 14.35
C LEU A 387 11.51 6.61 15.73
N ASN A 388 12.44 6.85 16.65
CA ASN A 388 12.31 6.38 18.04
C ASN A 388 11.08 6.97 18.73
N SER A 389 10.61 8.15 18.31
CA SER A 389 9.35 8.70 18.81
C SER A 389 8.10 7.89 18.40
N HIS A 390 8.26 6.90 17.51
CA HIS A 390 7.21 5.99 17.04
C HIS A 390 7.25 4.61 17.72
N THR A 391 7.99 4.47 18.82
CA THR A 391 8.06 3.22 19.61
C THR A 391 7.19 3.25 20.88
N SER A 392 6.23 4.18 20.94
CA SER A 392 5.27 4.32 22.03
C SER A 392 3.85 4.28 21.50
N ARG A 393 2.93 3.70 22.29
CA ARG A 393 1.53 3.51 21.93
C ARG A 393 0.65 4.61 22.54
N PRO A 394 -0.36 5.12 21.82
CA PRO A 394 -1.30 6.08 22.39
C PRO A 394 -2.28 5.38 23.33
N VAL A 395 -2.57 6.03 24.46
CA VAL A 395 -3.57 5.61 25.43
C VAL A 395 -4.47 6.79 25.78
N LEU A 396 -5.74 6.50 26.06
CA LEU A 396 -6.70 7.49 26.53
C LEU A 396 -6.55 7.66 28.03
N THR A 397 -6.29 8.89 28.48
CA THR A 397 -6.21 9.24 29.90
C THR A 397 -7.60 9.50 30.48
N GLU A 398 -7.72 9.44 31.81
CA GLU A 398 -8.98 9.70 32.52
C GLU A 398 -9.54 11.12 32.27
N ASP A 399 -8.67 12.10 31.98
CA ASP A 399 -9.06 13.47 31.63
C ASP A 399 -9.41 13.65 30.13
N GLY A 400 -9.54 12.55 29.39
CA GLY A 400 -9.97 12.56 27.99
C GLY A 400 -8.91 13.04 27.00
N LYS A 401 -7.62 12.91 27.34
CA LYS A 401 -6.49 13.26 26.47
C LYS A 401 -5.76 12.02 26.00
N VAL A 402 -4.91 12.19 24.99
CA VAL A 402 -4.00 11.14 24.54
C VAL A 402 -2.64 11.30 25.22
N LYS A 403 -2.09 10.19 25.70
CA LYS A 403 -0.72 10.07 26.18
C LYS A 403 -0.04 8.94 25.42
N TRP A 404 1.27 9.03 25.22
CA TRP A 404 2.07 7.96 24.63
C TRP A 404 2.83 7.22 25.72
N GLU A 405 2.69 5.89 25.74
CA GLU A 405 3.32 5.01 26.72
C GLU A 405 4.17 3.96 26.02
N ALA A 406 5.26 3.54 26.68
CA ALA A 406 6.13 2.51 26.15
C ALA A 406 5.42 1.15 26.15
N LEU A 407 5.65 0.35 25.12
CA LEU A 407 5.18 -1.04 25.08
C LEU A 407 6.02 -1.94 26.00
N PRO A 408 5.42 -3.02 26.55
CA PRO A 408 6.18 -4.10 27.19
C PRO A 408 7.25 -4.67 26.24
N ALA A 409 8.37 -5.16 26.80
CA ALA A 409 9.48 -5.70 26.00
C ALA A 409 9.05 -6.92 25.15
N GLU A 410 8.18 -7.76 25.68
CA GLU A 410 7.65 -8.94 25.00
C GLU A 410 6.31 -8.65 24.34
N SER A 411 6.01 -9.34 23.24
CA SER A 411 4.67 -9.33 22.65
C SER A 411 3.68 -10.01 23.59
N THR A 412 2.45 -9.53 23.61
CA THR A 412 1.34 -10.18 24.35
C THR A 412 0.89 -11.49 23.67
N ASP A 413 1.23 -11.71 22.39
CA ASP A 413 0.99 -12.96 21.67
C ASP A 413 2.10 -13.25 20.64
N THR A 414 3.04 -14.11 21.04
CA THR A 414 4.17 -14.57 20.22
C THR A 414 3.80 -15.52 19.08
N THR A 415 2.51 -15.89 18.97
CA THR A 415 1.99 -16.59 17.78
C THR A 415 1.63 -15.61 16.66
N VAL A 416 1.51 -14.31 16.96
CA VAL A 416 1.15 -13.25 16.02
C VAL A 416 2.31 -12.30 15.73
N VAL A 417 3.02 -11.83 16.76
CA VAL A 417 4.16 -10.90 16.62
C VAL A 417 5.33 -11.39 17.48
N ARG A 418 6.55 -11.40 16.92
CA ARG A 418 7.75 -11.86 17.64
C ARG A 418 8.87 -10.84 17.62
N ASN A 419 9.78 -11.00 18.57
CA ASN A 419 11.04 -10.26 18.63
C ASN A 419 11.96 -10.65 17.47
N VAL A 420 12.91 -9.76 17.17
CA VAL A 420 13.90 -9.95 16.11
C VAL A 420 14.86 -11.14 16.34
N THR A 421 14.99 -11.58 17.60
CA THR A 421 15.86 -12.70 18.00
C THR A 421 15.23 -14.08 17.82
N ASP A 422 13.89 -14.15 17.75
CA ASP A 422 13.12 -15.37 17.46
C ASP A 422 12.07 -15.09 16.37
N PRO A 423 12.48 -14.74 15.14
CA PRO A 423 11.53 -14.38 14.08
C PRO A 423 10.81 -15.62 13.53
N PHE A 424 9.66 -15.43 12.87
CA PHE A 424 8.97 -16.53 12.19
C PHE A 424 9.73 -17.09 11.00
N ALA A 425 10.54 -16.25 10.35
CA ALA A 425 11.47 -16.62 9.30
C ALA A 425 12.66 -15.64 9.31
N PRO A 426 13.87 -16.08 8.95
CA PRO A 426 15.06 -15.22 8.94
C PRO A 426 15.03 -14.16 7.84
N THR A 427 14.11 -14.25 6.89
CA THR A 427 13.97 -13.34 5.74
C THR A 427 12.51 -12.96 5.52
N GLY A 428 12.26 -11.81 4.89
CA GLY A 428 10.90 -11.28 4.65
C GLY A 428 10.11 -12.05 3.57
N GLY A 429 10.77 -12.98 2.87
CA GLY A 429 10.13 -13.90 1.94
C GLY A 429 9.67 -13.25 0.64
N LEU A 430 10.16 -12.08 0.27
CA LEU A 430 9.93 -11.48 -1.05
C LEU A 430 11.19 -11.73 -1.90
N ARG A 431 11.01 -12.28 -3.11
CA ARG A 431 12.12 -12.60 -4.01
C ARG A 431 11.91 -12.03 -5.39
N LEU A 432 12.99 -11.50 -5.95
CA LEU A 432 13.08 -11.16 -7.36
C LEU A 432 13.35 -12.42 -8.19
N LEU A 433 12.50 -12.68 -9.16
CA LEU A 433 12.66 -13.72 -10.16
C LEU A 433 13.16 -13.14 -11.48
N HIS A 434 14.04 -13.87 -12.15
CA HIS A 434 14.58 -13.50 -13.47
C HIS A 434 14.86 -14.72 -14.35
N GLY A 435 14.82 -14.55 -15.66
CA GLY A 435 15.19 -15.60 -16.62
C GLY A 435 14.70 -15.30 -18.04
N ASN A 436 14.56 -16.33 -18.87
CA ASN A 436 14.09 -16.15 -20.26
C ASN A 436 12.63 -15.70 -20.36
N LEU A 437 11.88 -15.71 -19.24
CA LEU A 437 10.52 -15.18 -19.13
C LEU A 437 10.46 -13.72 -18.66
N GLY A 438 11.60 -13.07 -18.42
CA GLY A 438 11.66 -11.67 -17.96
C GLY A 438 11.96 -11.56 -16.47
N ARG A 439 11.47 -10.49 -15.84
CA ARG A 439 11.61 -10.21 -14.40
C ARG A 439 10.24 -10.24 -13.72
N ALA A 440 10.18 -10.75 -12.49
CA ALA A 440 8.94 -10.86 -11.73
C ALA A 440 9.21 -10.82 -10.22
N ILE A 441 8.15 -10.65 -9.43
CA ILE A 441 8.20 -10.77 -7.97
C ILE A 441 7.43 -12.01 -7.53
N VAL A 442 7.99 -12.75 -6.58
CA VAL A 442 7.28 -13.79 -5.83
C VAL A 442 7.33 -13.48 -4.34
N LYS A 443 6.24 -13.78 -3.64
CA LYS A 443 6.21 -13.75 -2.18
C LYS A 443 6.05 -15.17 -1.65
N ALA A 444 7.11 -15.67 -1.03
CA ALA A 444 7.25 -17.00 -0.47
C ALA A 444 6.97 -17.06 1.04
N SER A 445 6.73 -15.94 1.71
CA SER A 445 6.52 -15.89 3.18
C SER A 445 5.37 -16.76 3.70
N ALA A 446 4.38 -17.06 2.85
CA ALA A 446 3.24 -17.92 3.16
C ALA A 446 3.24 -19.24 2.34
N VAL A 447 4.29 -19.47 1.54
CA VAL A 447 4.41 -20.65 0.67
C VAL A 447 5.25 -21.70 1.40
N PRO A 448 4.75 -22.94 1.56
CA PRO A 448 5.54 -24.04 2.09
C PRO A 448 6.86 -24.24 1.33
N GLU A 449 7.95 -24.53 2.03
CA GLU A 449 9.29 -24.67 1.42
C GLU A 449 9.35 -25.75 0.33
N ASP A 450 8.58 -26.84 0.47
CA ASP A 450 8.49 -27.91 -0.54
C ASP A 450 7.78 -27.47 -1.84
N ALA A 451 7.15 -26.28 -1.84
CA ALA A 451 6.54 -25.63 -2.99
C ALA A 451 7.37 -24.42 -3.50
N TRP A 452 8.60 -24.22 -3.01
CA TRP A 452 9.49 -23.14 -3.49
C TRP A 452 10.13 -23.42 -4.85
N VAL A 453 10.09 -24.67 -5.30
CA VAL A 453 10.53 -25.07 -6.64
C VAL A 453 9.38 -25.82 -7.31
N ILE A 454 8.81 -25.19 -8.33
CA ILE A 454 7.79 -25.82 -9.17
C ILE A 454 8.32 -25.91 -10.59
N LYS A 455 8.32 -27.13 -11.11
CA LYS A 455 8.69 -27.46 -12.48
C LYS A 455 7.61 -28.35 -13.07
N ALA A 456 6.72 -27.78 -13.86
CA ALA A 456 5.55 -28.47 -14.37
C ALA A 456 5.13 -27.94 -15.75
N PRO A 457 4.32 -28.70 -16.52
CA PRO A 457 3.77 -28.24 -17.79
C PRO A 457 2.90 -26.99 -17.62
N ALA A 458 2.97 -26.07 -18.58
CA ALA A 458 2.16 -24.87 -18.60
C ALA A 458 0.72 -25.17 -19.02
N LYS A 459 -0.23 -24.46 -18.39
CA LYS A 459 -1.60 -24.27 -18.88
C LYS A 459 -1.82 -22.78 -19.10
N VAL A 460 -2.03 -22.37 -20.34
CA VAL A 460 -2.08 -20.95 -20.74
C VAL A 460 -3.52 -20.44 -20.73
N PHE A 461 -3.75 -19.33 -20.03
CA PHE A 461 -5.06 -18.67 -19.93
C PHE A 461 -4.95 -17.19 -20.29
N GLU A 462 -6.02 -16.64 -20.87
CA GLU A 462 -6.12 -15.22 -21.24
C GLU A 462 -7.13 -14.47 -20.35
N SER A 463 -7.82 -15.18 -19.45
CA SER A 463 -8.78 -14.59 -18.51
C SER A 463 -9.00 -15.47 -17.27
N GLN A 464 -9.55 -14.88 -16.20
CA GLN A 464 -9.94 -15.64 -15.00
C GLN A 464 -11.07 -16.62 -15.29
N ASP A 465 -12.04 -16.22 -16.12
CA ASP A 465 -13.18 -17.04 -16.50
C ASP A 465 -12.74 -18.32 -17.25
N ALA A 466 -11.69 -18.23 -18.08
CA ALA A 466 -11.14 -19.37 -18.79
C ALA A 466 -10.57 -20.42 -17.82
N LEU A 467 -9.84 -19.98 -16.79
CA LEU A 467 -9.31 -20.88 -15.75
C LEU A 467 -10.45 -21.52 -14.94
N VAL A 468 -11.43 -20.73 -14.50
CA VAL A 468 -12.58 -21.26 -13.74
C VAL A 468 -13.38 -22.27 -14.56
N LYS A 469 -13.54 -22.04 -15.87
CA LYS A 469 -14.19 -22.99 -16.78
C LYS A 469 -13.41 -24.30 -16.88
N ALA A 470 -12.09 -24.25 -17.09
CA ALA A 470 -11.24 -25.43 -17.15
C ALA A 470 -11.25 -26.23 -15.83
N TYR A 471 -11.22 -25.54 -14.68
CA TYR A 471 -11.35 -26.17 -13.37
C TYR A 471 -12.67 -26.94 -13.23
N LYS A 472 -13.80 -26.31 -13.58
CA LYS A 472 -15.14 -26.93 -13.52
C LYS A 472 -15.28 -28.11 -14.49
N ALA A 473 -14.56 -28.09 -15.61
CA ALA A 473 -14.50 -29.21 -16.55
C ALA A 473 -13.60 -30.37 -16.07
N GLY A 474 -12.91 -30.21 -14.93
CA GLY A 474 -12.00 -31.23 -14.39
C GLY A 474 -10.65 -31.32 -15.10
N GLU A 475 -10.32 -30.35 -15.96
CA GLU A 475 -9.12 -30.36 -16.82
C GLU A 475 -7.83 -30.01 -16.08
N LEU A 476 -7.93 -29.56 -14.82
CA LEU A 476 -6.81 -29.04 -14.01
C LEU A 476 -6.38 -29.98 -12.88
N ASN A 477 -6.88 -31.22 -12.86
CA ASN A 477 -6.54 -32.25 -11.87
C ASN A 477 -5.16 -32.87 -12.18
N MET A 478 -4.11 -32.04 -12.16
CA MET A 478 -2.74 -32.42 -12.49
C MET A 478 -1.75 -31.41 -11.88
N ASP A 479 -0.46 -31.72 -11.94
CA ASP A 479 0.59 -30.74 -11.67
C ASP A 479 0.75 -29.82 -12.89
N PHE A 480 0.74 -28.50 -12.67
CA PHE A 480 0.90 -27.53 -13.76
C PHE A 480 1.32 -26.14 -13.28
N VAL A 481 1.84 -25.33 -14.21
CA VAL A 481 2.00 -23.89 -14.02
C VAL A 481 0.90 -23.17 -14.78
N ALA A 482 0.02 -22.46 -14.06
CA ALA A 482 -0.97 -21.57 -14.65
C ALA A 482 -0.25 -20.34 -15.23
N VAL A 483 -0.18 -20.23 -16.55
CA VAL A 483 0.41 -19.07 -17.23
C VAL A 483 -0.72 -18.17 -17.69
N VAL A 484 -0.89 -17.02 -17.03
CA VAL A 484 -2.00 -16.11 -17.31
C VAL A 484 -1.46 -14.85 -17.95
N ILE A 485 -1.79 -14.66 -19.23
CA ILE A 485 -1.27 -13.57 -20.06
C ILE A 485 -2.34 -12.49 -20.27
N PHE A 486 -1.91 -11.34 -20.80
CA PHE A 486 -2.77 -10.20 -21.10
C PHE A 486 -3.44 -9.63 -19.85
N GLN A 487 -2.76 -9.74 -18.70
CA GLN A 487 -3.21 -9.17 -17.42
C GLN A 487 -2.33 -8.00 -16.98
N GLY A 488 -1.42 -7.52 -17.82
CA GLY A 488 -0.53 -6.40 -17.53
C GLY A 488 -1.21 -5.02 -17.52
N PRO A 489 -0.49 -3.97 -17.11
CA PRO A 489 -0.97 -2.59 -17.11
C PRO A 489 -1.54 -2.11 -18.45
N GLN A 490 -0.84 -2.32 -19.57
CA GLN A 490 -1.29 -1.87 -20.88
C GLN A 490 -2.40 -2.76 -21.44
N ALA A 491 -2.35 -4.06 -21.14
CA ALA A 491 -3.35 -5.02 -21.59
C ALA A 491 -4.77 -4.66 -21.11
N ASN A 492 -4.96 -4.58 -19.78
CA ASN A 492 -6.28 -4.38 -19.20
C ASN A 492 -6.27 -3.61 -17.88
N GLY A 493 -5.23 -2.83 -17.59
CA GLY A 493 -5.14 -2.04 -16.35
C GLY A 493 -4.73 -2.85 -15.12
N MET A 494 -4.19 -4.06 -15.32
CA MET A 494 -3.62 -4.91 -14.29
C MET A 494 -4.58 -5.22 -13.12
N PRO A 495 -5.75 -5.84 -13.40
CA PRO A 495 -6.72 -6.21 -12.37
C PRO A 495 -6.13 -7.29 -11.45
N GLU A 496 -6.62 -7.34 -10.21
CA GLU A 496 -6.25 -8.42 -9.29
C GLU A 496 -7.04 -9.69 -9.62
N LEU A 497 -6.32 -10.80 -9.82
CA LEU A 497 -6.89 -12.06 -10.28
C LEU A 497 -7.51 -12.90 -9.15
N HIS A 498 -8.46 -12.32 -8.41
CA HIS A 498 -9.01 -12.89 -7.17
C HIS A 498 -9.63 -14.30 -7.33
N GLN A 499 -10.21 -14.63 -8.49
CA GLN A 499 -10.88 -15.92 -8.69
C GLN A 499 -9.90 -17.11 -8.77
N PHE A 500 -8.60 -16.86 -8.94
CA PHE A 500 -7.59 -17.91 -9.00
C PHE A 500 -7.30 -18.52 -7.63
N THR A 501 -7.33 -17.73 -6.55
CA THR A 501 -6.90 -18.19 -5.23
C THR A 501 -7.69 -19.39 -4.72
N PRO A 502 -9.04 -19.40 -4.76
CA PRO A 502 -9.82 -20.56 -4.29
C PRO A 502 -9.59 -21.80 -5.16
N VAL A 503 -9.43 -21.62 -6.48
CA VAL A 503 -9.22 -22.73 -7.42
C VAL A 503 -7.88 -23.40 -7.19
N LEU A 504 -6.79 -22.62 -7.23
CA LEU A 504 -5.44 -23.14 -7.03
C LEU A 504 -5.27 -23.69 -5.60
N GLY A 505 -5.86 -23.02 -4.61
CA GLY A 505 -5.88 -23.50 -3.23
C GLY A 505 -6.56 -24.86 -3.06
N SER A 506 -7.68 -25.09 -3.75
CA SER A 506 -8.39 -26.38 -3.77
C SER A 506 -7.56 -27.48 -4.44
N LEU A 507 -6.88 -27.19 -5.55
CA LEU A 507 -6.00 -28.15 -6.24
C LEU A 507 -4.79 -28.55 -5.39
N MET A 508 -4.18 -27.59 -4.70
CA MET A 508 -3.11 -27.89 -3.72
C MET A 508 -3.62 -28.75 -2.57
N SER A 509 -4.82 -28.48 -2.05
CA SER A 509 -5.45 -29.32 -1.01
C SER A 509 -5.73 -30.75 -1.49
N ALA A 510 -5.91 -30.95 -2.80
CA ALA A 510 -6.04 -32.26 -3.42
C ALA A 510 -4.68 -32.96 -3.68
N GLY A 511 -3.56 -32.31 -3.35
CA GLY A 511 -2.21 -32.87 -3.47
C GLY A 511 -1.45 -32.51 -4.74
N TYR A 512 -2.02 -31.68 -5.62
CA TYR A 512 -1.35 -31.26 -6.85
C TYR A 512 -0.34 -30.13 -6.60
N LYS A 513 0.78 -30.17 -7.33
CA LYS A 513 1.78 -29.11 -7.36
C LYS A 513 1.40 -28.09 -8.43
N VAL A 514 0.93 -26.92 -7.98
CA VAL A 514 0.49 -25.85 -8.86
C VAL A 514 1.21 -24.53 -8.55
N ALA A 515 1.52 -23.78 -9.61
CA ALA A 515 2.05 -22.42 -9.51
C ALA A 515 1.29 -21.47 -10.44
N LEU A 516 1.43 -20.17 -10.19
CA LEU A 516 0.92 -19.10 -11.06
C LEU A 516 2.08 -18.28 -11.62
N VAL A 517 2.04 -17.97 -12.91
CA VAL A 517 2.93 -17.01 -13.57
C VAL A 517 2.08 -16.06 -14.40
N THR A 518 2.16 -14.76 -14.14
CA THR A 518 1.33 -13.77 -14.85
C THR A 518 2.03 -12.43 -15.01
N ASP A 519 1.76 -11.76 -16.13
CA ASP A 519 2.09 -10.34 -16.35
C ASP A 519 1.18 -9.37 -15.57
N GLY A 520 0.14 -9.90 -14.92
CA GLY A 520 -0.73 -9.19 -13.98
C GLY A 520 -0.36 -9.40 -12.52
N ARG A 521 -1.37 -9.36 -11.65
CA ARG A 521 -1.20 -9.44 -10.19
C ARG A 521 -2.31 -10.20 -9.47
N MET A 522 -2.06 -10.52 -8.22
CA MET A 522 -3.06 -11.04 -7.27
C MET A 522 -3.42 -9.97 -6.24
N SER A 523 -4.36 -10.25 -5.33
CA SER A 523 -4.83 -9.30 -4.31
C SER A 523 -3.80 -8.89 -3.25
N GLY A 524 -2.51 -9.17 -3.48
CA GLY A 524 -1.40 -8.90 -2.57
C GLY A 524 -1.36 -9.75 -1.30
N ALA A 525 -2.51 -10.28 -0.89
CA ALA A 525 -2.65 -11.30 0.13
C ALA A 525 -2.04 -12.62 -0.38
N SER A 526 -0.88 -12.98 0.17
CA SER A 526 -0.18 -14.22 -0.20
C SER A 526 -0.91 -15.43 0.35
N GLY A 527 -1.27 -16.34 -0.55
CA GLY A 527 -1.70 -17.67 -0.17
C GLY A 527 -0.54 -18.66 -0.17
N LYS A 528 -0.87 -19.92 0.10
CA LYS A 528 0.06 -21.06 -0.01
C LYS A 528 0.56 -21.36 -1.43
N VAL A 529 0.00 -20.70 -2.46
CA VAL A 529 0.32 -20.94 -3.87
C VAL A 529 1.54 -20.11 -4.29
N PRO A 530 2.62 -20.71 -4.81
CA PRO A 530 3.74 -19.96 -5.39
C PRO A 530 3.27 -19.20 -6.64
N ALA A 531 3.46 -17.88 -6.64
CA ALA A 531 2.99 -17.01 -7.71
C ALA A 531 4.06 -16.00 -8.13
N ALA A 532 4.57 -16.13 -9.36
CA ALA A 532 5.37 -15.13 -10.04
C ALA A 532 4.44 -14.07 -10.64
N LEU A 533 4.45 -12.88 -10.06
CA LEU A 533 3.59 -11.76 -10.42
C LEU A 533 4.38 -10.68 -11.15
N HIS A 534 3.66 -9.82 -11.85
CA HIS A 534 4.21 -8.63 -12.49
C HIS A 534 5.25 -8.94 -13.57
N VAL A 535 5.16 -10.12 -14.22
CA VAL A 535 6.12 -10.53 -15.24
C VAL A 535 6.28 -9.42 -16.28
N SER A 536 7.49 -8.88 -16.35
CA SER A 536 7.84 -7.71 -17.15
C SER A 536 9.01 -8.02 -18.09
N PRO A 537 8.96 -7.59 -19.37
CA PRO A 537 7.87 -6.86 -20.02
C PRO A 537 6.57 -7.66 -20.13
N GLU A 538 5.42 -6.98 -20.09
CA GLU A 538 4.11 -7.64 -20.23
C GLU A 538 3.88 -8.13 -21.67
N VAL A 539 2.92 -9.05 -21.86
CA VAL A 539 2.69 -9.64 -23.19
C VAL A 539 2.21 -8.60 -24.21
N ALA A 540 1.40 -7.62 -23.79
CA ALA A 540 0.94 -6.55 -24.67
C ALA A 540 2.09 -5.66 -25.22
N GLN A 541 3.25 -5.66 -24.56
CA GLN A 541 4.47 -4.98 -25.01
C GLN A 541 5.46 -5.93 -25.71
N GLY A 542 5.03 -7.13 -26.12
CA GLY A 542 5.91 -8.12 -26.76
C GLY A 542 6.72 -8.96 -25.76
N GLY A 543 6.30 -9.01 -24.49
CA GLY A 543 6.97 -9.76 -23.44
C GLY A 543 7.08 -11.26 -23.72
N PRO A 544 8.18 -11.92 -23.26
CA PRO A 544 8.47 -13.31 -23.57
C PRO A 544 7.45 -14.31 -22.99
N LEU A 545 6.68 -13.93 -21.97
CA LEU A 545 5.61 -14.77 -21.42
C LEU A 545 4.58 -15.17 -22.50
N GLY A 546 4.35 -14.32 -23.51
CA GLY A 546 3.45 -14.60 -24.62
C GLY A 546 3.99 -15.63 -25.63
N LYS A 547 5.23 -16.13 -25.48
CA LYS A 547 5.77 -17.24 -26.27
C LYS A 547 5.46 -18.62 -25.68
N VAL A 548 5.02 -18.67 -24.42
CA VAL A 548 4.65 -19.93 -23.76
C VAL A 548 3.42 -20.55 -24.44
N ARG A 549 3.40 -21.88 -24.54
CA ARG A 549 2.33 -22.69 -25.11
C ARG A 549 1.95 -23.79 -24.10
N ASP A 550 0.72 -24.29 -24.21
CA ASP A 550 0.28 -25.41 -23.38
C ASP A 550 1.23 -26.59 -23.50
N GLY A 551 1.61 -27.17 -22.36
CA GLY A 551 2.53 -28.31 -22.29
C GLY A 551 4.01 -27.95 -22.18
N ASP A 552 4.43 -26.70 -22.44
CA ASP A 552 5.81 -26.27 -22.19
C ASP A 552 6.15 -26.43 -20.70
N VAL A 553 7.33 -26.95 -20.38
CA VAL A 553 7.74 -27.02 -18.97
C VAL A 553 8.18 -25.64 -18.50
N VAL A 554 7.56 -25.13 -17.44
CA VAL A 554 7.95 -23.87 -16.79
C VAL A 554 8.52 -24.19 -15.41
N GLU A 555 9.63 -23.53 -15.08
CA GLU A 555 10.32 -23.60 -13.80
C GLU A 555 10.21 -22.25 -13.09
N LEU A 556 9.67 -22.28 -11.87
CA LEU A 556 9.70 -21.20 -10.89
C LEU A 556 10.53 -21.69 -9.71
N ASN A 557 11.66 -21.03 -9.46
CA ASN A 557 12.58 -21.41 -8.39
C ASN A 557 12.87 -20.21 -7.46
N VAL A 558 12.29 -20.26 -6.26
CA VAL A 558 12.44 -19.21 -5.24
C VAL A 558 13.87 -19.18 -4.65
N HIS A 559 14.54 -20.34 -4.55
CA HIS A 559 15.90 -20.41 -4.00
C HIS A 559 16.90 -19.70 -4.91
N THR A 560 16.91 -20.04 -6.21
CA THR A 560 17.85 -19.46 -7.18
C THR A 560 17.38 -18.11 -7.73
N GLY A 561 16.10 -17.79 -7.60
CA GLY A 561 15.51 -16.61 -8.24
C GLY A 561 15.27 -16.80 -9.74
N GLU A 562 15.24 -18.04 -10.24
CA GLU A 562 15.04 -18.33 -11.65
C GLU A 562 13.56 -18.46 -12.03
N LEU A 563 13.19 -17.86 -13.17
CA LEU A 563 11.90 -18.04 -13.83
C LEU A 563 12.12 -18.36 -15.31
N ARG A 564 11.88 -19.62 -15.69
CA ARG A 564 12.32 -20.15 -17.00
C ARG A 564 11.25 -20.97 -17.70
N ALA A 565 11.08 -20.77 -19.00
CA ALA A 565 10.49 -21.75 -19.88
C ALA A 565 11.60 -22.69 -20.39
N LEU A 566 11.47 -23.98 -20.08
CA LEU A 566 12.43 -25.02 -20.47
C LEU A 566 12.07 -25.56 -21.85
N VAL A 567 12.22 -24.69 -22.85
CA VAL A 567 12.01 -24.97 -24.27
C VAL A 567 13.35 -24.81 -24.98
N ASP A 568 13.63 -25.68 -25.95
CA ASP A 568 14.83 -25.61 -26.79
C ASP A 568 15.03 -24.19 -27.36
N ALA A 569 16.27 -23.72 -27.34
CA ALA A 569 16.59 -22.32 -27.67
C ALA A 569 16.17 -21.95 -29.11
N ASP A 570 16.40 -22.86 -30.06
CA ASP A 570 16.02 -22.67 -31.47
C ASP A 570 14.50 -22.59 -31.65
N VAL A 571 13.75 -23.41 -30.90
CA VAL A 571 12.28 -23.38 -30.90
C VAL A 571 11.80 -22.08 -30.26
N TRP A 572 12.38 -21.68 -29.13
CA TRP A 572 12.00 -20.47 -28.40
C TRP A 572 12.26 -19.18 -29.21
N SER A 573 13.39 -19.12 -29.93
CA SER A 573 13.74 -17.96 -30.76
C SER A 573 12.79 -17.77 -31.93
N GLN A 574 12.30 -18.88 -32.52
CA GLN A 574 11.38 -18.85 -33.66
C GLN A 574 9.92 -18.57 -33.29
N ARG A 575 9.53 -18.73 -32.02
CA ARG A 575 8.15 -18.50 -31.58
C ARG A 575 7.79 -17.00 -31.59
N ALA A 576 6.70 -16.70 -32.28
CA ALA A 576 6.04 -15.40 -32.18
C ALA A 576 5.38 -15.23 -30.80
N VAL A 577 5.43 -14.00 -30.29
CA VAL A 577 4.66 -13.58 -29.10
C VAL A 577 3.20 -13.47 -29.51
N ARG A 578 2.27 -13.94 -28.66
CA ARG A 578 0.83 -13.75 -28.91
C ARG A 578 0.49 -12.25 -28.91
N GLU A 579 -0.34 -11.82 -29.85
CA GLU A 579 -0.80 -10.43 -29.93
C GLU A 579 -2.08 -10.24 -29.12
N LEU A 580 -2.16 -9.13 -28.39
CA LEU A 580 -3.39 -8.73 -27.71
C LEU A 580 -4.45 -8.34 -28.75
N SER A 581 -5.69 -8.79 -28.55
CA SER A 581 -6.82 -8.33 -29.36
C SER A 581 -6.96 -6.80 -29.29
N LYS A 582 -7.11 -6.16 -30.46
CA LYS A 582 -7.26 -4.70 -30.58
C LYS A 582 -8.69 -4.21 -30.32
N GLU A 583 -9.57 -5.07 -29.80
CA GLU A 583 -10.95 -4.68 -29.50
C GLU A 583 -11.01 -3.55 -28.46
N VAL A 584 -11.86 -2.56 -28.73
CA VAL A 584 -12.04 -1.42 -27.83
C VAL A 584 -12.76 -1.92 -26.57
N THR A 585 -12.08 -1.84 -25.43
CA THR A 585 -12.69 -2.12 -24.13
C THR A 585 -13.77 -1.07 -23.84
N PHE A 586 -15.04 -1.48 -23.75
CA PHE A 586 -16.19 -0.61 -23.46
C PHE A 586 -16.88 -0.98 -22.13
N GLY A 587 -17.59 -0.02 -21.53
CA GLY A 587 -18.42 -0.22 -20.34
C GLY A 587 -17.67 -0.01 -19.02
N TYR A 588 -18.41 0.33 -17.97
CA TYR A 588 -17.90 0.71 -16.64
C TYR A 588 -16.91 1.89 -16.66
N GLY A 589 -16.99 2.77 -17.67
CA GLY A 589 -16.10 3.92 -17.84
C GLY A 589 -14.68 3.57 -18.31
N ARG A 590 -14.43 2.32 -18.69
CA ARG A 590 -13.10 1.83 -19.10
C ARG A 590 -12.53 2.50 -20.34
N ASP A 591 -13.38 3.02 -21.20
CA ASP A 591 -13.05 3.79 -22.40
C ASP A 591 -12.37 5.13 -22.06
N LEU A 592 -12.72 5.75 -20.92
CA LEU A 592 -12.08 6.98 -20.44
C LEU A 592 -10.61 6.78 -20.03
N PHE A 593 -10.18 5.53 -19.87
CA PHE A 593 -8.81 5.16 -19.46
C PHE A 593 -7.97 4.62 -20.62
N ALA A 594 -8.42 4.77 -21.87
CA ALA A 594 -7.68 4.29 -23.03
C ALA A 594 -6.31 4.98 -23.20
N ALA A 595 -6.19 6.26 -22.84
CA ALA A 595 -4.91 6.98 -22.88
C ALA A 595 -3.94 6.44 -21.82
N GLN A 596 -4.43 6.25 -20.59
CA GLN A 596 -3.70 5.70 -19.45
C GLN A 596 -3.11 4.33 -19.78
N ARG A 597 -3.91 3.43 -20.40
CA ARG A 597 -3.40 2.11 -20.84
C ARG A 597 -2.26 2.20 -21.84
N ARG A 598 -2.17 3.24 -22.67
CA ARG A 598 -1.10 3.38 -23.67
C ARG A 598 0.21 3.89 -23.08
N VAL A 599 0.13 4.70 -22.03
CA VAL A 599 1.30 5.41 -21.47
C VAL A 599 1.76 4.87 -20.13
N VAL A 600 1.01 3.94 -19.52
CA VAL A 600 1.38 3.36 -18.23
C VAL A 600 2.74 2.65 -18.34
N THR A 601 3.58 2.91 -17.34
CA THR A 601 4.92 2.31 -17.21
C THR A 601 4.86 0.83 -16.83
N ALA A 602 5.99 0.13 -16.90
CA ALA A 602 6.10 -1.24 -16.41
C ALA A 602 5.86 -1.30 -14.89
N PRO A 603 5.43 -2.46 -14.34
CA PRO A 603 5.31 -2.67 -12.89
C PRO A 603 6.56 -2.33 -12.07
N GLU A 604 7.76 -2.66 -12.57
CA GLU A 604 9.04 -2.31 -11.91
C GLU A 604 9.32 -0.80 -11.91
N HIS A 605 8.58 -0.02 -12.71
CA HIS A 605 8.60 1.44 -12.73
C HIS A 605 7.31 2.01 -12.11
N GLY A 606 6.62 1.21 -11.29
CA GLY A 606 5.46 1.61 -10.51
C GLY A 606 4.12 1.57 -11.24
N ALA A 607 4.08 1.05 -12.47
CA ALA A 607 2.88 0.98 -13.32
C ALA A 607 2.02 2.23 -13.19
N SER A 608 2.63 3.38 -13.48
CA SER A 608 2.04 4.70 -13.32
C SER A 608 1.95 5.41 -14.67
N THR A 609 0.95 6.28 -14.77
CA THR A 609 0.69 7.17 -15.90
C THR A 609 1.15 8.60 -15.62
N LEU A 610 1.67 8.84 -14.41
CA LEU A 610 2.08 10.18 -13.94
C LEU A 610 3.51 10.53 -14.34
N PHE A 611 4.30 9.54 -14.73
CA PHE A 611 5.71 9.67 -15.07
C PHE A 611 5.93 9.22 -16.51
N ILE A 612 6.76 9.97 -17.22
CA ILE A 612 7.29 9.58 -18.53
C ILE A 612 8.78 9.39 -18.29
N ASP A 613 9.26 8.16 -18.46
CA ASP A 613 10.67 7.82 -18.33
C ASP A 613 11.44 8.08 -19.63
#